data_AF-A0A2N3BWS5-F1
#
_entry.id   AF-A0A2N3BWS5-F1
#
_cell.length_a   1.000
_cell.length_b   1.000
_cell.length_c   1.000
_cell.angle_alpha   90.00
_cell.angle_beta   90.00
_cell.angle_gamma   90.00
#
_symmetry.space_group_name_H-M   'P 1'
#
loop_
_entity.id
_entity.type
_entity.pdbx_description
1 polymer ?
#
loop_
_entity_poly.entity_id
_entity_poly.type
_entity_poly.pdbx_seq_one_letter_code
_entity_poly.pdbx_strand_id
1 'polypeptide(L)'
;MHPSEPVLRGSGETPTSPSLLANPLDFISEDHLRERQICTVIDGLATADALNRRSATAVLRFLNEELSVHLRDEAEDLFPLLARRCTQEDAIEGVIDRIRADQDAAMRLLPQVRAMLAGCLDSGVNLTAEERAVLSRFAGHVRRHLVAENAILLPIARARLTRADLRTLSEHMRRRRGLPDLAETTDAE
;
A
#
# COMPACT_ATOMS: atom_id res chain seq x y z
N MET A 1 10.48 27.31 21.35
CA MET A 1 10.02 25.92 21.44
C MET A 1 8.63 25.89 20.83
N HIS A 2 8.52 25.67 19.52
CA HIS A 2 7.20 25.52 18.90
C HIS A 2 6.69 24.13 19.24
N PRO A 3 5.43 23.98 19.68
CA PRO A 3 4.86 22.66 19.91
C PRO A 3 4.73 21.98 18.54
N SER A 4 5.35 20.80 18.41
CA SER A 4 5.18 19.94 17.25
C SER A 4 3.70 19.65 17.10
N GLU A 5 3.13 20.04 15.96
CA GLU A 5 1.76 19.65 15.59
C GLU A 5 1.65 18.13 15.66
N PRO A 6 0.54 17.58 16.20
CA PRO A 6 0.29 16.16 16.11
C PRO A 6 0.28 15.79 14.62
N VAL A 7 1.02 14.76 14.23
CA VAL A 7 1.05 14.24 12.86
C VAL A 7 -0.41 13.95 12.46
N LEU A 8 -1.02 14.84 11.70
CA LEU A 8 -2.34 14.63 11.14
C LEU A 8 -2.26 13.37 10.28
N ARG A 9 -3.18 12.42 10.48
CA ARG A 9 -3.40 11.32 9.52
C ARG A 9 -3.57 11.93 8.13
N GLY A 10 -2.79 11.46 7.17
CA GLY A 10 -2.58 12.13 5.90
C GLY A 10 -3.80 12.05 4.97
N SER A 11 -3.87 12.95 3.99
CA SER A 11 -4.88 12.92 2.93
C SER A 11 -4.67 11.81 1.90
N GLY A 12 -3.55 11.08 1.96
CA GLY A 12 -3.13 10.12 0.92
C GLY A 12 -2.72 10.78 -0.40
N GLU A 13 -2.49 12.09 -0.42
CA GLU A 13 -2.19 12.84 -1.66
C GLU A 13 -0.70 12.83 -2.01
N THR A 14 0.18 12.63 -1.03
CA THR A 14 1.64 12.59 -1.17
C THR A 14 2.21 11.26 -0.71
N PRO A 15 3.43 10.88 -1.14
CA PRO A 15 4.10 9.69 -0.63
C PRO A 15 4.22 9.72 0.91
N THR A 16 4.08 8.55 1.52
CA THR A 16 4.14 8.37 2.98
C THR A 16 5.50 8.78 3.52
N SER A 17 5.51 9.53 4.63
CA SER A 17 6.75 10.00 5.24
C SER A 17 7.57 8.84 5.84
N PRO A 18 8.85 8.67 5.47
CA PRO A 18 9.71 7.64 6.07
C PRO A 18 9.91 7.76 7.57
N SER A 19 9.63 8.94 8.15
CA SER A 19 9.66 9.14 9.61
C SER A 19 8.68 8.22 10.35
N LEU A 20 7.56 7.85 9.71
CA LEU A 20 6.58 6.92 10.27
C LEU A 20 7.10 5.49 10.40
N LEU A 21 8.23 5.14 9.77
CA LEU A 21 8.80 3.80 9.90
C LEU A 21 9.18 3.48 11.36
N ALA A 22 9.31 4.46 12.25
CA ALA A 22 9.44 4.19 13.69
C ALA A 22 8.24 3.39 14.26
N ASN A 23 7.07 3.51 13.63
CA ASN A 23 5.85 2.75 13.88
C ASN A 23 5.39 2.07 12.58
N PRO A 24 5.94 0.90 12.21
CA PRO A 24 5.77 0.33 10.87
C PRO A 24 4.31 0.03 10.51
N LEU A 25 3.46 -0.33 11.47
CA LEU A 25 2.03 -0.53 11.21
C LEU A 25 1.28 0.78 10.90
N ASP A 26 1.74 1.91 11.43
CA ASP A 26 1.18 3.22 11.09
C ASP A 26 1.68 3.69 9.72
N PHE A 27 2.94 3.40 9.37
CA PHE A 27 3.44 3.59 8.01
C PHE A 27 2.60 2.82 6.98
N ILE A 28 2.36 1.52 7.21
CA ILE A 28 1.53 0.68 6.34
C ILE A 28 0.09 1.22 6.25
N SER A 29 -0.49 1.64 7.38
CA SER A 29 -1.82 2.26 7.41
C SER A 29 -1.89 3.55 6.58
N GLU A 30 -0.82 4.35 6.53
CA GLU A 30 -0.78 5.57 5.71
C GLU A 30 -0.55 5.25 4.22
N ASP A 31 0.26 4.23 3.89
CA ASP A 31 0.34 3.68 2.52
C ASP A 31 -1.04 3.25 2.02
N HIS A 32 -1.87 2.62 2.87
CA HIS A 32 -3.23 2.24 2.48
C HIS A 32 -4.13 3.46 2.16
N LEU A 33 -3.95 4.58 2.85
CA LEU A 33 -4.67 5.83 2.52
C LEU A 33 -4.23 6.35 1.16
N ARG A 34 -2.92 6.31 0.89
CA ARG A 34 -2.33 6.68 -0.39
C ARG A 34 -2.84 5.79 -1.53
N GLU A 35 -2.89 4.48 -1.34
CA GLU A 35 -3.43 3.53 -2.31
C GLU A 35 -4.91 3.74 -2.60
N ARG A 36 -5.71 3.99 -1.55
CA ARG A 36 -7.13 4.33 -1.69
C ARG A 36 -7.33 5.59 -2.52
N GLN A 37 -6.51 6.61 -2.29
CA GLN A 37 -6.58 7.85 -3.06
C GLN A 37 -6.21 7.62 -4.52
N ILE A 38 -5.20 6.80 -4.80
CA ILE A 38 -4.84 6.40 -6.16
C ILE A 38 -5.97 5.64 -6.84
N CYS A 39 -6.67 4.75 -6.14
CA CYS A 39 -7.85 4.08 -6.68
C CYS A 39 -8.94 5.08 -7.06
N THR A 40 -9.18 6.13 -6.26
CA THR A 40 -10.11 7.22 -6.62
C THR A 40 -9.69 7.94 -7.90
N VAL A 41 -8.38 8.19 -8.08
CA VAL A 41 -7.86 8.78 -9.33
C VAL A 41 -8.04 7.83 -10.52
N ILE A 42 -7.84 6.53 -10.33
CA ILE A 42 -8.05 5.50 -11.37
C ILE A 42 -9.52 5.46 -11.80
N ASP A 43 -10.47 5.50 -10.88
CA ASP A 43 -11.90 5.55 -11.22
C ASP A 43 -12.26 6.81 -12.03
N GLY A 44 -11.66 7.95 -11.67
CA GLY A 44 -11.80 9.19 -12.43
C GLY A 44 -11.28 9.04 -13.87
N LEU A 45 -10.13 8.40 -14.05
CA LEU A 45 -9.59 8.08 -15.39
C LEU A 45 -10.50 7.10 -16.15
N ALA A 46 -11.08 6.11 -15.47
CA ALA A 46 -11.96 5.12 -16.08
C ALA A 46 -13.28 5.74 -16.57
N THR A 47 -13.74 6.83 -15.96
CA THR A 47 -15.03 7.46 -16.27
C THR A 47 -14.94 8.75 -17.09
N ALA A 48 -13.77 9.40 -17.17
CA ALA A 48 -13.62 10.68 -17.87
C ALA A 48 -13.63 10.55 -19.40
N ASP A 49 -14.34 11.42 -20.11
CA ASP A 49 -14.39 11.41 -21.59
C ASP A 49 -13.02 11.62 -22.25
N ALA A 50 -12.15 12.40 -21.61
CA ALA A 50 -10.79 12.66 -22.05
C ALA A 50 -9.77 12.30 -20.96
N LEU A 51 -8.60 11.80 -21.39
CA LEU A 51 -7.51 11.44 -20.49
C LEU A 51 -6.99 12.67 -19.75
N ASN A 52 -7.12 12.69 -18.43
CA ASN A 52 -6.39 13.65 -17.61
C ASN A 52 -4.93 13.21 -17.47
N ARG A 53 -4.02 13.86 -18.21
CA ARG A 53 -2.59 13.54 -18.23
C ARG A 53 -1.95 13.60 -16.84
N ARG A 54 -2.29 14.60 -16.02
CA ARG A 54 -1.74 14.75 -14.66
C ARG A 54 -2.14 13.56 -13.78
N SER A 55 -3.40 13.15 -13.84
CA SER A 55 -3.89 11.98 -13.12
C SER A 55 -3.21 10.69 -13.59
N ALA A 56 -3.09 10.48 -14.91
CA ALA A 56 -2.42 9.30 -15.47
C ALA A 56 -0.94 9.22 -15.05
N THR A 57 -0.21 10.35 -15.09
CA THR A 57 1.18 10.42 -14.60
C THR A 57 1.28 10.14 -13.11
N ALA A 58 0.38 10.69 -12.29
CA ALA A 58 0.38 10.45 -10.85
C ALA A 58 0.14 8.97 -10.50
N VAL A 59 -0.78 8.30 -11.22
CA VAL A 59 -1.04 6.87 -11.08
C VAL A 59 0.19 6.07 -11.50
N LEU A 60 0.78 6.32 -12.68
CA LEU A 60 1.95 5.59 -13.13
C LEU A 60 3.14 5.70 -12.18
N ARG A 61 3.40 6.92 -11.67
CA ARG A 61 4.47 7.14 -10.68
C ARG A 61 4.25 6.27 -9.45
N PHE A 62 3.06 6.34 -8.85
CA PHE A 62 2.71 5.53 -7.69
C PHE A 62 2.89 4.03 -7.98
N LEU A 63 2.32 3.55 -9.08
CA LEU A 63 2.39 2.14 -9.44
C LEU A 63 3.83 1.66 -9.62
N ASN A 64 4.72 2.49 -10.18
CA ASN A 64 6.10 2.13 -10.48
C ASN A 64 7.05 2.26 -9.28
N GLU A 65 6.82 3.25 -8.41
CA GLU A 65 7.78 3.64 -7.37
C GLU A 65 7.34 3.22 -5.96
N GLU A 66 6.03 3.17 -5.69
CA GLU A 66 5.49 3.03 -4.34
C GLU A 66 4.85 1.63 -4.12
N LEU A 67 3.97 1.19 -5.04
CA LEU A 67 3.17 -0.04 -4.84
C LEU A 67 4.02 -1.30 -4.62
N SER A 68 5.07 -1.50 -5.43
CA SER A 68 5.85 -2.74 -5.36
C SER A 68 6.65 -2.88 -4.07
N VAL A 69 7.10 -1.78 -3.46
CA VAL A 69 7.81 -1.88 -2.17
C VAL A 69 6.83 -2.13 -1.01
N HIS A 70 5.63 -1.54 -1.07
CA HIS A 70 4.57 -1.77 -0.11
C HIS A 70 4.14 -3.25 -0.05
N LEU A 71 3.74 -3.83 -1.19
CA LEU A 71 3.31 -5.24 -1.25
C LEU A 71 4.41 -6.20 -0.77
N ARG A 72 5.67 -5.82 -0.97
CA ARG A 72 6.82 -6.58 -0.50
C ARG A 72 6.98 -6.52 1.03
N ASP A 73 6.76 -5.37 1.66
CA ASP A 73 6.73 -5.26 3.12
C ASP A 73 5.67 -6.19 3.72
N GLU A 74 4.53 -6.31 3.05
CA GLU A 74 3.46 -7.17 3.51
C GLU A 74 3.76 -8.66 3.31
N ALA A 75 4.08 -9.04 2.07
CA ALA A 75 4.20 -10.45 1.67
C ALA A 75 5.43 -11.15 2.26
N GLU A 76 6.55 -10.44 2.36
CA GLU A 76 7.82 -11.01 2.81
C GLU A 76 8.00 -10.89 4.33
N ASP A 77 7.36 -9.91 4.99
CA ASP A 77 7.56 -9.64 6.43
C ASP A 77 6.26 -9.68 7.25
N LEU A 78 5.28 -8.83 6.98
CA LEU A 78 4.09 -8.70 7.83
C LEU A 78 3.26 -9.99 7.89
N PHE A 79 2.95 -10.62 6.75
CA PHE A 79 2.14 -11.84 6.72
C PHE A 79 2.86 -13.01 7.40
N PRO A 80 4.14 -13.30 7.15
CA PRO A 80 4.87 -14.32 7.91
C PRO A 80 4.97 -14.03 9.41
N LEU A 81 5.12 -12.76 9.82
CA LEU A 81 5.11 -12.39 11.24
C LEU A 81 3.78 -12.71 11.90
N LEU A 82 2.66 -12.37 11.24
CA LEU A 82 1.33 -12.65 11.76
C LEU A 82 1.02 -14.14 11.84
N ALA A 83 1.39 -14.91 10.81
CA ALA A 83 1.24 -16.37 10.82
C ALA A 83 1.98 -17.03 12.00
N ARG A 84 3.11 -16.46 12.45
CA ARG A 84 3.83 -16.96 13.64
C ARG A 84 3.24 -16.51 14.97
N ARG A 85 2.62 -15.33 15.03
CA ARG A 85 2.20 -14.68 16.30
C ARG A 85 0.73 -14.90 16.64
N CYS A 86 -0.11 -15.18 15.65
CA CYS A 86 -1.54 -15.37 15.87
C CYS A 86 -1.85 -16.78 16.37
N THR A 87 -2.93 -16.91 17.13
CA THR A 87 -3.48 -18.19 17.54
C THR A 87 -4.53 -18.65 16.53
N GLN A 88 -5.01 -19.89 16.68
CA GLN A 88 -6.10 -20.42 15.85
C GLN A 88 -7.40 -19.60 15.97
N GLU A 89 -7.66 -19.02 17.16
CA GLU A 89 -8.83 -18.20 17.42
C GLU A 89 -8.83 -16.88 16.63
N ASP A 90 -7.64 -16.37 16.27
CA ASP A 90 -7.53 -15.16 15.43
C ASP A 90 -7.92 -15.43 13.97
N ALA A 91 -7.93 -16.70 13.53
CA ALA A 91 -8.25 -17.13 12.17
C ALA A 91 -7.48 -16.37 11.07
N ILE A 92 -6.24 -15.93 11.36
CA ILE A 92 -5.51 -14.97 10.50
C ILE A 92 -5.15 -15.53 9.13
N GLU A 93 -4.89 -16.85 9.02
CA GLU A 93 -4.43 -17.47 7.78
C GLU A 93 -5.45 -17.29 6.65
N GLY A 94 -6.75 -17.52 6.93
CA GLY A 94 -7.81 -17.33 5.94
C GLY A 94 -7.97 -15.86 5.51
N VAL A 95 -7.66 -14.91 6.40
CA VAL A 95 -7.65 -13.48 6.06
C VAL A 95 -6.49 -13.15 5.13
N ILE A 96 -5.28 -13.65 5.44
CA ILE A 96 -4.08 -13.48 4.61
C ILE A 96 -4.29 -14.11 3.22
N ASP A 97 -4.86 -15.31 3.13
CA ASP A 97 -5.11 -15.98 1.85
C ASP A 97 -6.07 -15.18 0.97
N ARG A 98 -7.11 -14.59 1.56
CA ARG A 98 -8.04 -13.72 0.84
C ARG A 98 -7.35 -12.45 0.34
N ILE A 99 -6.54 -11.81 1.19
CA ILE A 99 -5.76 -10.62 0.84
C ILE A 99 -4.84 -10.93 -0.34
N ARG A 100 -4.05 -12.01 -0.24
CA ARG A 100 -3.15 -12.47 -1.32
C ARG A 100 -3.89 -12.72 -2.61
N ALA A 101 -5.05 -13.36 -2.58
CA ALA A 101 -5.83 -13.62 -3.78
C ALA A 101 -6.23 -12.32 -4.52
N ASP A 102 -6.63 -11.28 -3.79
CA ASP A 102 -6.95 -9.97 -4.37
C ASP A 102 -5.68 -9.21 -4.81
N GLN A 103 -4.59 -9.25 -4.04
CA GLN A 103 -3.29 -8.69 -4.43
C GLN A 103 -2.77 -9.33 -5.72
N ASP A 104 -2.76 -10.66 -5.82
CA ASP A 104 -2.34 -11.41 -7.00
C ASP A 104 -3.19 -11.07 -8.23
N ALA A 105 -4.50 -10.90 -8.04
CA ALA A 105 -5.39 -10.52 -9.13
C ALA A 105 -5.13 -9.09 -9.61
N ALA A 106 -4.82 -8.14 -8.72
CA ALA A 106 -4.36 -6.81 -9.10
C ALA A 106 -3.02 -6.87 -9.84
N MET A 107 -2.06 -7.67 -9.34
CA MET A 107 -0.73 -7.82 -9.94
C MET A 107 -0.77 -8.44 -11.33
N ARG A 108 -1.71 -9.34 -11.62
CA ARG A 108 -1.92 -9.86 -12.99
C ARG A 108 -2.37 -8.78 -13.98
N LEU A 109 -3.09 -7.76 -13.52
CA LEU A 109 -3.56 -6.65 -14.35
C LEU A 109 -2.53 -5.51 -14.45
N LEU A 110 -1.61 -5.41 -13.50
CA LEU A 110 -0.68 -4.28 -13.37
C LEU A 110 0.15 -3.99 -14.64
N PRO A 111 0.75 -4.97 -15.34
CA PRO A 111 1.49 -4.69 -16.58
C PRO A 111 0.62 -4.04 -17.65
N GLN A 112 -0.62 -4.52 -17.80
CA GLN A 112 -1.58 -3.97 -18.75
C GLN A 112 -1.98 -2.54 -18.35
N VAL A 113 -2.28 -2.29 -17.07
CA VAL A 113 -2.59 -0.95 -16.54
C VAL A 113 -1.47 0.04 -16.84
N ARG A 114 -0.21 -0.34 -16.58
CA ARG A 114 0.95 0.50 -16.86
C ARG A 114 1.08 0.79 -18.36
N ALA A 115 0.97 -0.24 -19.21
CA ALA A 115 1.09 -0.09 -20.65
C ALA A 115 0.01 0.81 -21.26
N MET A 116 -1.26 0.63 -20.86
CA MET A 116 -2.37 1.46 -21.34
C MET A 116 -2.19 2.93 -20.99
N LEU A 117 -1.87 3.23 -19.72
CA LEU A 117 -1.68 4.62 -19.27
C LEU A 117 -0.46 5.28 -19.91
N ALA A 118 0.64 4.54 -20.07
CA ALA A 118 1.83 5.05 -20.76
C ALA A 118 1.54 5.32 -22.25
N GLY A 119 0.90 4.38 -22.94
CA GLY A 119 0.52 4.54 -24.34
C GLY A 119 -0.43 5.72 -24.58
N CYS A 120 -1.38 5.96 -23.69
CA CYS A 120 -2.26 7.13 -23.76
C CYS A 120 -1.47 8.45 -23.55
N LEU A 121 -0.49 8.47 -22.64
CA LEU A 121 0.37 9.64 -22.42
C LEU A 121 1.27 9.93 -23.63
N ASP A 122 1.79 8.90 -24.28
CA ASP A 122 2.69 9.04 -25.42
C ASP A 122 1.95 9.43 -26.71
N SER A 123 0.83 8.77 -27.00
CA SER A 123 0.05 8.98 -28.23
C SER A 123 -0.95 10.14 -28.14
N GLY A 124 -1.35 10.53 -26.93
CA GLY A 124 -2.44 11.48 -26.70
C GLY A 124 -3.85 10.90 -26.96
N VAL A 125 -3.95 9.61 -27.24
CA VAL A 125 -5.23 8.92 -27.46
C VAL A 125 -5.89 8.60 -26.11
N ASN A 126 -7.23 8.68 -26.07
CA ASN A 126 -8.01 8.36 -24.89
C ASN A 126 -8.17 6.84 -24.69
N LEU A 127 -8.39 6.43 -23.44
CA LEU A 127 -8.70 5.05 -23.10
C LEU A 127 -9.99 4.57 -23.79
N THR A 128 -9.93 3.38 -24.37
CA THR A 128 -11.10 2.65 -24.89
C THR A 128 -12.00 2.15 -23.76
N ALA A 129 -13.22 1.71 -24.11
CA ALA A 129 -14.15 1.14 -23.13
C ALA A 129 -13.59 -0.12 -22.43
N GLU A 130 -12.83 -0.95 -23.14
CA GLU A 130 -12.22 -2.15 -22.59
C GLU A 130 -11.09 -1.80 -21.60
N GLU A 131 -10.23 -0.85 -21.95
CA GLU A 131 -9.14 -0.40 -21.09
C GLU A 131 -9.68 0.26 -19.80
N ARG A 132 -10.77 1.01 -19.90
CA ARG A 132 -11.49 1.56 -18.73
C ARG A 132 -12.03 0.45 -17.83
N ALA A 133 -12.56 -0.63 -18.40
CA ALA A 133 -13.02 -1.78 -17.62
C ALA A 133 -11.85 -2.48 -16.89
N VAL A 134 -10.67 -2.54 -17.51
CA VAL A 134 -9.46 -3.07 -16.86
C VAL A 134 -9.02 -2.19 -15.68
N LEU A 135 -9.02 -0.87 -15.84
CA LEU A 135 -8.74 0.07 -14.74
C LEU A 135 -9.69 -0.13 -13.56
N SER A 136 -11.00 -0.20 -13.82
CA SER A 136 -12.02 -0.42 -12.79
C SER A 136 -11.84 -1.75 -12.07
N ARG A 137 -11.49 -2.83 -12.81
CA ARG A 137 -11.20 -4.14 -12.22
C ARG A 137 -9.97 -4.09 -11.31
N PHE A 138 -8.88 -3.47 -11.78
CA PHE A 138 -7.66 -3.30 -10.98
C PHE A 138 -7.95 -2.56 -9.68
N ALA A 139 -8.58 -1.39 -9.74
CA ALA A 139 -8.94 -0.61 -8.55
C ALA A 139 -9.91 -1.37 -7.62
N GLY A 140 -10.80 -2.18 -8.19
CA GLY A 140 -11.68 -3.07 -7.43
C GLY A 140 -10.93 -4.14 -6.61
N HIS A 141 -9.91 -4.77 -7.18
CA HIS A 141 -9.05 -5.72 -6.44
C HIS A 141 -8.27 -5.02 -5.33
N VAL A 142 -7.67 -3.87 -5.62
CA VAL A 142 -6.91 -3.08 -4.63
C VAL A 142 -7.78 -2.73 -3.42
N ARG A 143 -8.96 -2.16 -3.66
CA ARG A 143 -9.88 -1.80 -2.58
C ARG A 143 -10.30 -2.98 -1.70
N ARG A 144 -10.47 -4.17 -2.27
CA ARG A 144 -10.91 -5.34 -1.50
C ARG A 144 -9.85 -5.82 -0.53
N HIS A 145 -8.59 -5.91 -0.94
CA HIS A 145 -7.53 -6.27 0.00
C HIS A 145 -7.31 -5.17 1.04
N LEU A 146 -7.30 -3.89 0.64
CA LEU A 146 -7.18 -2.77 1.59
C LEU A 146 -8.26 -2.80 2.67
N VAL A 147 -9.50 -3.18 2.33
CA VAL A 147 -10.58 -3.31 3.33
C VAL A 147 -10.26 -4.43 4.33
N ALA A 148 -9.83 -5.59 3.86
CA ALA A 148 -9.47 -6.71 4.74
C ALA A 148 -8.24 -6.37 5.59
N GLU A 149 -7.22 -5.73 5.02
CA GLU A 149 -6.01 -5.33 5.73
C GLU A 149 -6.32 -4.33 6.84
N ASN A 150 -7.07 -3.27 6.52
CA ASN A 150 -7.35 -2.21 7.50
C ASN A 150 -8.36 -2.63 8.57
N ALA A 151 -9.39 -3.40 8.20
CA ALA A 151 -10.47 -3.76 9.13
C ALA A 151 -10.15 -4.99 9.99
N ILE A 152 -9.23 -5.85 9.56
CA ILE A 152 -8.97 -7.15 10.21
C ILE A 152 -7.48 -7.32 10.50
N LEU A 153 -6.64 -7.27 9.46
CA LEU A 153 -5.21 -7.62 9.59
C LEU A 153 -4.44 -6.66 10.51
N LEU A 154 -4.55 -5.35 10.30
CA LEU A 154 -3.83 -4.35 11.10
C LEU A 154 -4.28 -4.31 12.57
N PRO A 155 -5.58 -4.40 12.91
CA PRO A 155 -6.01 -4.57 14.30
C PRO A 155 -5.38 -5.80 14.98
N ILE A 156 -5.36 -6.95 14.31
CA ILE A 156 -4.74 -8.17 14.84
C ILE A 156 -3.22 -7.97 14.98
N ALA A 157 -2.57 -7.35 14.00
CA ALA A 157 -1.15 -7.05 14.07
C ALA A 157 -0.79 -6.18 15.27
N ARG A 158 -1.58 -5.15 15.56
CA ARG A 158 -1.39 -4.31 16.77
C ARG A 158 -1.58 -5.10 18.06
N ALA A 159 -2.46 -6.09 18.08
CA ALA A 159 -2.72 -6.93 19.25
C ALA A 159 -1.68 -8.04 19.46
N ARG A 160 -1.09 -8.58 18.38
CA ARG A 160 -0.24 -9.79 18.43
C ARG A 160 1.25 -9.54 18.25
N LEU A 161 1.66 -8.48 17.55
CA LEU A 161 3.07 -8.21 17.30
C LEU A 161 3.74 -7.60 18.53
N THR A 162 4.88 -8.15 18.90
CA THR A 162 5.71 -7.64 20.00
C THR A 162 6.55 -6.47 19.55
N ARG A 163 7.13 -5.73 20.51
CA ARG A 163 8.11 -4.67 20.21
C ARG A 163 9.29 -5.17 19.37
N ALA A 164 9.74 -6.42 19.60
CA ALA A 164 10.82 -7.01 18.82
C ALA A 164 10.41 -7.27 17.36
N ASP A 165 9.19 -7.78 17.13
CA ASP A 165 8.67 -7.98 15.77
C ASP A 165 8.57 -6.66 15.01
N LEU A 166 8.05 -5.61 15.68
CA LEU A 166 7.89 -4.29 15.10
C LEU A 166 9.25 -3.65 14.76
N ARG A 167 10.29 -3.85 15.58
CA ARG A 167 11.65 -3.39 15.25
C ARG A 167 12.19 -4.09 14.00
N THR A 168 12.12 -5.41 13.95
CA THR A 168 12.58 -6.17 12.78
C THR A 168 11.83 -5.79 11.50
N LEU A 169 10.50 -5.67 11.58
CA LEU A 169 9.68 -5.20 10.44
C LEU A 169 10.14 -3.81 9.98
N SER A 170 10.33 -2.89 10.93
CA SER A 170 10.79 -1.53 10.68
C SER A 170 12.18 -1.47 10.02
N GLU A 171 13.14 -2.28 10.47
CA GLU A 171 14.47 -2.43 9.88
C GLU A 171 14.38 -2.93 8.43
N HIS A 172 13.61 -3.97 8.17
CA HIS A 172 13.45 -4.51 6.81
C HIS A 172 12.80 -3.51 5.86
N MET A 173 11.73 -2.83 6.30
CA MET A 173 11.06 -1.77 5.53
C MET A 173 12.02 -0.60 5.21
N ARG A 174 12.91 -0.23 6.14
CA ARG A 174 13.95 0.78 5.88
C ARG A 174 15.00 0.32 4.88
N ARG A 175 15.52 -0.90 5.03
CA ARG A 175 16.51 -1.48 4.12
C ARG A 175 16.00 -1.54 2.68
N ARG A 176 14.75 -1.94 2.47
CA ARG A 176 14.10 -1.93 1.14
C ARG A 176 14.04 -0.54 0.51
N ARG A 177 14.07 0.51 1.33
CA ARG A 177 14.04 1.93 0.94
C ARG A 177 15.42 2.60 0.98
N GLY A 178 16.50 1.85 1.23
CA GLY A 178 17.87 2.39 1.31
C GLY A 178 18.12 3.32 2.51
N LEU A 179 17.30 3.21 3.55
CA LEU A 179 17.40 4.03 4.76
C LEU A 179 18.24 3.32 5.83
N PRO A 180 18.99 4.05 6.66
CA PRO A 180 19.72 3.48 7.78
C PRO A 180 18.76 2.94 8.84
N ASP A 181 19.21 1.96 9.61
CA ASP A 181 18.48 1.48 10.79
C ASP A 181 18.35 2.62 11.82
N LEU A 182 17.28 2.60 12.65
CA LEU A 182 17.19 3.54 13.76
C LEU A 182 18.30 3.22 14.76
N ALA A 183 18.91 4.26 15.33
CA ALA A 183 19.78 4.08 16.47
C ALA A 183 19.03 3.34 17.57
N GLU A 184 19.62 2.29 18.13
CA GLU A 184 19.08 1.63 19.32
C GLU A 184 18.99 2.66 20.44
N THR A 185 17.78 3.09 20.78
CA THR A 185 17.55 3.68 22.08
C THR A 185 17.61 2.51 23.06
N THR A 186 18.73 2.39 23.76
CA THR A 186 18.85 1.58 24.97
C THR A 186 17.86 2.14 25.98
N ASP A 187 16.61 1.68 25.92
CA ASP A 187 15.69 1.78 27.05
C ASP A 187 16.25 0.82 28.10
N ALA A 188 17.08 1.37 28.98
CA ALA A 188 17.46 0.76 30.23
C ALA A 188 16.20 0.65 31.12
N GLU A 189 15.92 -0.59 31.51
CA GLU A 189 14.97 -1.07 32.54
C GLU A 189 13.47 -0.78 32.36
#